data_AF-A0A022QPR1-F1
#
_entry.id   AF-A0A022QPR1-F1
#
_cell.length_a   1.000
_cell.length_b   1.000
_cell.length_c   1.000
_cell.angle_alpha   90.00
_cell.angle_beta   90.00
_cell.angle_gamma   90.00
#
_symmetry.space_group_name_H-M   'P 1'
#
loop_
_entity.id
_entity.type
_entity.pdbx_description
1 polymer ?
#
loop_
_entity_poly.entity_id
_entity_poly.type
_entity_poly.pdbx_seq_one_letter_code
_entity_poly.pdbx_strand_id
1 'polypeptide(L)'
;MRQVDAPYTIGVIRQYKRQDDGSVNILARGQQRFRLRRRWIDVEGSLCGEVHIIQEDIPLRTPRDVCGKVVPLRNSQASRIVQLTPVNDSDVMSDGSFESKLSLTERRLHQYALASSRTSDVYDESISSDDEKFERNFDYQSERSTSSEFIRKNGDDSPIIGKRPFSNKVGWGRRHSMSQLRDVPRAFWPNWVYRMYDSYSLARKLADRWKQVVKAPSMDSLVMKPDLLSFHIASKMPISESARQELLEIDGTSYRLRREIELLESFDKMRCKTCQTLVAKRSDMLVMSSDGPLGAYANPHGFVHEVMTLIKTNGIAVAGRPVKEFSWFPGYAWSIAECIACGMQMGWYFSATHKKMRPQAFWGIRSSQVVDETL
;
A
#
# COMPACT_ATOMS: atom_id res chain seq x y z
N MET A 1 23.37 -1.95 -21.16
CA MET A 1 23.64 -0.53 -21.48
C MET A 1 22.50 0.40 -20.99
N ARG A 2 21.90 0.16 -19.81
CA ARG A 2 20.81 0.99 -19.21
C ARG A 2 21.24 1.79 -17.96
N GLN A 3 22.53 1.75 -17.60
CA GLN A 3 23.01 2.21 -16.28
C GLN A 3 23.28 3.72 -16.16
N VAL A 4 23.21 4.49 -17.25
CA VAL A 4 23.63 5.91 -17.21
C VAL A 4 22.50 6.84 -16.73
N ASP A 5 21.23 6.47 -16.91
CA ASP A 5 20.09 7.34 -16.56
C ASP A 5 19.30 6.91 -15.32
N ALA A 6 19.62 5.75 -14.74
CA ALA A 6 18.96 5.24 -13.56
C ALA A 6 19.36 6.04 -12.30
N PRO A 7 18.43 6.35 -11.38
CA PRO A 7 18.77 6.98 -10.12
C PRO A 7 19.43 6.00 -9.16
N TYR A 8 20.39 6.53 -8.41
CA TYR A 8 21.16 5.88 -7.37
C TYR A 8 20.86 6.53 -6.01
N THR A 9 21.35 5.94 -4.92
CA THR A 9 21.19 6.49 -3.56
C THR A 9 22.54 6.81 -2.93
N ILE A 10 22.66 7.98 -2.29
CA ILE A 10 23.83 8.33 -1.47
C ILE A 10 23.80 7.50 -0.19
N GLY A 11 24.87 6.75 0.08
CA GLY A 11 25.10 6.05 1.34
C GLY A 11 25.89 6.93 2.32
N VAL A 12 25.29 7.32 3.43
CA VAL A 12 25.97 8.09 4.49
C VAL A 12 26.42 7.15 5.60
N ILE A 13 27.71 7.15 5.90
CA ILE A 13 28.28 6.38 7.01
C ILE A 13 27.73 6.92 8.33
N ARG A 14 27.13 6.04 9.12
CA ARG A 14 26.58 6.33 10.45
C ARG A 14 27.47 5.82 11.57
N GLN A 15 28.10 4.69 11.35
CA GLN A 15 29.04 4.09 12.29
C GLN A 15 30.20 3.49 11.50
N TYR A 16 31.39 3.55 12.07
CA TYR A 16 32.54 2.83 11.57
C TYR A 16 33.31 2.28 12.76
N LYS A 17 33.89 1.08 12.61
CA LYS A 17 34.74 0.45 13.63
C LYS A 17 35.90 -0.24 12.94
N ARG A 18 37.12 0.10 13.34
CA ARG A 18 38.32 -0.66 12.97
C ARG A 18 38.44 -1.88 13.86
N GLN A 19 38.82 -3.00 13.26
CA GLN A 19 39.10 -4.24 13.95
C GLN A 19 40.61 -4.43 14.11
N ASP A 20 41.00 -5.34 15.00
CA ASP A 20 42.41 -5.61 15.33
C ASP A 20 43.16 -6.25 14.15
N ASP A 21 42.44 -6.90 13.23
CA ASP A 21 42.96 -7.46 11.98
C ASP A 21 43.18 -6.42 10.87
N GLY A 22 42.92 -5.14 11.15
CA GLY A 22 43.03 -4.03 10.19
C GLY A 22 41.80 -3.83 9.30
N SER A 23 40.77 -4.69 9.39
CA SER A 23 39.51 -4.52 8.67
C SER A 23 38.65 -3.38 9.25
N VAL A 24 37.73 -2.85 8.44
CA VAL A 24 36.81 -1.78 8.86
C VAL A 24 35.38 -2.20 8.63
N ASN A 25 34.59 -2.22 9.71
CA ASN A 25 33.15 -2.40 9.62
C ASN A 25 32.48 -1.03 9.47
N ILE A 26 31.63 -0.89 8.46
CA ILE A 26 30.91 0.35 8.15
C ILE A 26 29.42 0.06 8.17
N LEU A 27 28.67 0.87 8.91
CA LEU A 27 27.22 0.94 8.81
C LEU A 27 26.84 2.21 8.08
N ALA A 28 26.26 2.07 6.90
CA ALA A 28 25.77 3.19 6.09
C ALA A 28 24.24 3.20 6.02
N ARG A 29 23.68 4.39 5.82
CA ARG A 29 22.24 4.60 5.59
C ARG A 29 22.01 5.39 4.31
N GLY A 30 21.12 4.90 3.45
CA GLY A 30 20.67 5.64 2.27
C GLY A 30 20.03 6.97 2.64
N GLN A 31 20.34 8.03 1.90
CA GLN A 31 19.84 9.38 2.16
C GLN A 31 19.09 9.98 0.95
N GLN A 32 19.79 10.55 -0.02
CA GLN A 32 19.20 11.22 -1.17
C GLN A 32 19.40 10.41 -2.44
N ARG A 33 18.43 10.49 -3.36
CA ARG A 33 18.56 9.95 -4.70
C ARG A 33 19.37 10.91 -5.59
N PHE A 34 20.14 10.37 -6.52
CA PHE A 34 20.90 11.16 -7.48
C PHE A 34 20.94 10.47 -8.85
N ARG A 35 21.14 11.25 -9.91
CA ARG A 35 21.49 10.74 -11.24
C ARG A 35 22.98 10.99 -11.51
N LEU A 36 23.66 10.00 -12.07
CA LEU A 36 25.06 10.13 -12.44
C LEU A 36 25.19 10.91 -13.75
N ARG A 37 25.94 12.01 -13.75
CA ARG A 37 26.19 12.82 -14.96
C ARG A 37 27.45 12.40 -15.68
N ARG A 38 28.54 12.24 -14.93
CA ARG A 38 29.86 11.89 -15.43
C ARG A 38 30.52 10.95 -14.46
N ARG A 39 31.38 10.07 -14.97
CA ARG A 39 32.25 9.20 -14.16
C ARG A 39 33.68 9.30 -14.64
N TRP A 40 34.63 9.24 -13.72
CA TRP A 40 36.05 9.18 -14.01
C TRP A 40 36.75 8.35 -12.92
N ILE A 41 38.01 8.02 -13.16
CA ILE A 41 38.88 7.42 -12.16
C ILE A 41 39.87 8.51 -11.76
N ASP A 42 40.03 8.75 -10.46
CA ASP A 42 41.00 9.72 -9.98
C ASP A 42 42.45 9.18 -10.04
N VAL A 43 43.39 10.01 -9.61
CA VAL A 43 44.82 9.67 -9.62
C VAL A 43 45.18 8.52 -8.66
N GLU A 44 44.32 8.23 -7.69
CA GLU A 44 44.48 7.15 -6.70
C GLU A 44 43.80 5.85 -7.16
N GLY A 45 43.14 5.85 -8.33
CA GLY A 45 42.43 4.69 -8.87
C GLY A 45 40.99 4.55 -8.36
N SER A 46 40.48 5.53 -7.60
CA SER A 46 39.12 5.51 -7.07
C SER A 46 38.10 5.94 -8.14
N LEU A 47 36.96 5.26 -8.18
CA LEU A 47 35.86 5.63 -9.07
C LEU A 47 35.14 6.87 -8.51
N CYS A 48 35.19 7.96 -9.26
CA CYS A 48 34.53 9.22 -8.93
C CYS A 48 33.42 9.55 -9.94
N GLY A 49 32.49 10.40 -9.55
CA GLY A 49 31.42 10.85 -10.43
C GLY A 49 30.82 12.19 -10.05
N GLU A 50 30.38 12.92 -11.07
CA GLU A 50 29.58 14.12 -10.93
C GLU A 50 28.12 13.68 -10.87
N VAL A 51 27.41 14.13 -9.84
CA VAL A 51 26.03 13.69 -9.57
C VAL A 51 25.08 14.87 -9.55
N HIS A 52 23.85 14.63 -9.99
CA HIS A 52 22.75 15.57 -9.84
C HIS A 52 21.77 15.03 -8.81
N ILE A 53 21.61 15.75 -7.69
CA ILE A 53 20.68 15.37 -6.62
C ILE A 53 19.25 15.53 -7.11
N ILE A 54 18.43 14.50 -6.92
CA ILE A 54 17.01 14.54 -7.24
C ILE A 54 16.28 15.19 -6.08
N GLN A 55 15.53 16.25 -6.37
CA GLN A 55 14.69 16.90 -5.38
C GLN A 55 13.37 16.14 -5.24
N GLU A 56 13.08 15.66 -4.03
CA GLU A 56 11.81 14.98 -3.74
C GLU A 56 10.65 15.98 -3.70
N ASP A 57 9.48 15.51 -4.12
CA ASP A 57 8.25 16.28 -4.13
C ASP A 57 7.66 16.45 -2.72
N ILE A 58 6.81 17.46 -2.56
CA ILE A 58 6.03 17.63 -1.34
C ILE A 58 4.81 16.69 -1.43
N PRO A 59 4.58 15.82 -0.43
CA PRO A 59 3.44 14.91 -0.43
C PRO A 59 2.10 15.62 -0.68
N LEU A 60 1.39 15.17 -1.70
CA LEU A 60 0.13 15.75 -2.14
C LEU A 60 -1.00 15.47 -1.15
N ARG A 61 -1.85 16.49 -0.95
CA ARG A 61 -3.11 16.37 -0.20
C ARG A 61 -4.28 16.74 -1.08
N THR A 62 -5.39 16.04 -0.89
CA THR A 62 -6.70 16.38 -1.42
C THR A 62 -7.04 17.80 -0.95
N PRO A 63 -7.30 18.75 -1.87
CA PRO A 63 -7.70 20.10 -1.50
C PRO A 63 -8.98 20.07 -0.66
N ARG A 64 -9.06 20.94 0.36
CA ARG A 64 -10.15 20.92 1.36
C ARG A 64 -11.51 21.28 0.76
N ASP A 65 -11.51 22.00 -0.35
CA ASP A 65 -12.63 22.50 -1.10
C ASP A 65 -13.21 21.48 -2.10
N VAL A 66 -12.57 20.33 -2.32
CA VAL A 66 -13.07 19.26 -3.20
C VAL A 66 -14.45 18.74 -2.78
N CYS A 67 -14.73 18.74 -1.46
CA CYS A 67 -16.01 18.31 -0.91
C CYS A 67 -16.60 19.38 0.01
N GLY A 68 -17.82 19.80 -0.31
CA GLY A 68 -18.63 20.63 0.57
C GLY A 68 -19.43 19.77 1.53
N LYS A 69 -19.42 20.12 2.82
CA LYS A 69 -20.43 19.61 3.76
C LYS A 69 -21.73 20.38 3.51
N VAL A 70 -22.79 19.69 3.14
CA VAL A 70 -24.13 20.30 3.09
C VAL A 70 -24.53 20.66 4.52
N VAL A 71 -24.77 21.94 4.79
CA VAL A 71 -25.36 22.38 6.05
C VAL A 71 -26.75 21.74 6.15
N PRO A 72 -27.11 21.04 7.25
CA PRO A 72 -28.45 20.49 7.38
C PRO A 72 -29.45 21.65 7.28
N LEU A 73 -30.35 21.59 6.30
CA LEU A 73 -31.55 22.43 6.32
C LEU A 73 -32.23 22.13 7.66
N ARG A 74 -32.23 23.10 8.59
CA ARG A 74 -33.07 23.02 9.78
C ARG A 74 -34.48 22.84 9.25
N ASN A 75 -35.14 21.74 9.63
CA ASN A 75 -36.58 21.59 9.43
C ASN A 75 -37.26 22.82 10.03
N SER A 76 -37.66 23.78 9.19
CA SER A 76 -38.57 24.83 9.58
C SER A 76 -39.84 24.14 10.07
N GLN A 77 -40.18 24.42 11.32
CA GLN A 77 -41.31 23.84 12.01
C GLN A 77 -42.56 23.85 11.13
N ALA A 78 -43.10 22.67 10.86
CA ALA A 78 -44.48 22.52 10.46
C ALA A 78 -45.35 23.09 11.58
N SER A 79 -45.89 24.29 11.37
CA SER A 79 -47.11 24.80 12.01
C SER A 79 -47.33 26.25 11.60
N ARG A 80 -48.17 26.44 10.59
CA ARG A 80 -49.30 27.39 10.64
C ARG A 80 -50.13 27.23 9.38
N ILE A 81 -51.22 26.48 9.55
CA ILE A 81 -52.41 26.62 8.72
C ILE A 81 -52.92 28.04 8.92
N VAL A 82 -52.93 28.84 7.86
CA VAL A 82 -53.86 29.95 7.69
C VAL A 82 -54.52 29.72 6.34
N GLN A 83 -55.79 29.32 6.37
CA GLN A 83 -56.66 29.28 5.21
C GLN A 83 -57.04 30.72 4.84
N LEU A 84 -56.85 31.10 3.57
CA LEU A 84 -57.64 32.12 2.87
C LEU A 84 -57.79 31.69 1.39
N THR A 85 -58.97 31.96 0.86
CA THR A 85 -59.70 31.42 -0.30
C THR A 85 -59.15 31.81 -1.70
N PRO A 86 -59.64 31.20 -2.81
CA PRO A 86 -58.96 31.18 -4.09
C PRO A 86 -59.27 32.42 -4.94
N VAL A 87 -58.27 32.91 -5.68
CA VAL A 87 -58.45 33.86 -6.78
C VAL A 87 -57.53 33.45 -7.93
N ASN A 88 -58.12 33.48 -9.12
CA ASN A 88 -57.60 33.08 -10.41
C ASN A 88 -56.55 34.06 -10.98
N ASP A 89 -55.88 33.58 -12.03
CA ASP A 89 -55.27 34.30 -13.17
C ASP A 89 -53.77 34.64 -13.19
N SER A 90 -53.13 33.97 -14.16
CA SER A 90 -52.11 34.41 -15.13
C SER A 90 -50.80 35.08 -14.69
N ASP A 91 -49.72 34.54 -15.27
CA ASP A 91 -48.58 35.24 -15.89
C ASP A 91 -47.16 34.97 -15.37
N VAL A 92 -46.40 34.36 -16.30
CA VAL A 92 -45.06 34.77 -16.76
C VAL A 92 -43.86 34.55 -15.84
N MET A 93 -42.96 33.72 -16.36
CA MET A 93 -41.58 33.48 -15.96
C MET A 93 -40.80 34.78 -15.75
N SER A 94 -40.08 34.90 -14.63
CA SER A 94 -38.99 35.86 -14.50
C SER A 94 -37.78 35.17 -13.88
N ASP A 95 -36.85 34.84 -14.76
CA ASP A 95 -35.54 34.26 -14.45
C ASP A 95 -34.62 35.40 -13.98
N GLY A 96 -34.20 35.35 -12.71
CA GLY A 96 -33.58 36.47 -12.01
C GLY A 96 -32.23 36.14 -11.39
N SER A 97 -31.18 36.22 -12.21
CA SER A 97 -29.84 36.69 -11.87
C SER A 97 -29.00 35.93 -10.81
N PHE A 98 -28.34 34.85 -11.24
CA PHE A 98 -27.17 34.29 -10.54
C PHE A 98 -25.84 35.01 -10.90
N GLU A 99 -25.81 35.80 -11.98
CA GLU A 99 -24.59 36.47 -12.46
C GLU A 99 -24.17 37.69 -11.63
N SER A 100 -25.08 38.27 -10.84
CA SER A 100 -24.82 39.45 -10.01
C SER A 100 -23.85 39.19 -8.85
N LYS A 101 -23.53 37.92 -8.55
CA LYS A 101 -22.68 37.52 -7.40
C LYS A 101 -21.25 37.09 -7.76
N LEU A 102 -20.86 37.16 -9.03
CA LEU A 102 -19.52 36.77 -9.49
C LEU A 102 -18.59 37.97 -9.64
N SER A 103 -17.34 37.83 -9.19
CA SER A 103 -16.26 38.78 -9.45
C SER A 103 -15.94 38.87 -10.95
N LEU A 104 -15.36 39.99 -11.38
CA LEU A 104 -14.96 40.21 -12.79
C LEU A 104 -14.03 39.12 -13.34
N THR A 105 -13.22 38.51 -12.47
CA THR A 105 -12.30 37.41 -12.82
C THR A 105 -13.06 36.10 -13.04
N GLU A 106 -14.05 35.80 -12.20
CA GLU A 106 -14.92 34.62 -12.35
C GLU A 106 -15.77 34.72 -13.62
N ARG A 107 -16.32 35.90 -13.92
CA ARG A 107 -17.09 36.13 -15.17
C ARG A 107 -16.27 35.87 -16.43
N ARG A 108 -14.99 36.25 -16.45
CA ARG A 108 -14.09 35.98 -17.59
C ARG A 108 -13.86 34.49 -17.81
N LEU A 109 -13.64 33.72 -16.75
CA LEU A 109 -13.43 32.27 -16.84
C LEU A 109 -14.68 31.54 -17.38
N HIS A 110 -15.88 31.97 -16.96
CA HIS A 110 -17.14 31.45 -17.48
C HIS A 110 -17.36 31.80 -18.97
N GLN A 111 -17.00 33.02 -19.40
CA GLN A 111 -17.11 33.41 -20.81
C GLN A 111 -16.15 32.65 -21.72
N TYR A 112 -14.93 32.36 -21.28
CA TYR A 112 -13.99 31.52 -22.03
C TYR A 112 -14.48 30.06 -22.14
N ALA A 113 -15.11 29.52 -21.09
CA ALA A 113 -15.69 28.17 -21.12
C ALA A 113 -16.90 28.05 -22.07
N LEU A 114 -17.72 29.10 -22.18
CA LEU A 114 -18.88 29.15 -23.07
C LEU A 114 -18.49 29.42 -24.53
N ALA A 115 -17.40 30.15 -24.78
CA ALA A 115 -16.86 30.38 -26.12
C ALA A 115 -16.15 29.13 -26.67
N SER A 116 -15.53 28.32 -25.82
CA SER A 116 -14.88 27.07 -26.20
C SER A 116 -15.86 25.94 -26.55
N SER A 117 -17.15 26.10 -26.26
CA SER A 117 -18.19 25.09 -26.51
C SER A 117 -19.14 25.45 -27.66
N ARG A 118 -18.82 26.46 -28.48
CA ARG A 118 -19.66 26.91 -29.61
C ARG A 118 -19.03 26.86 -31.00
N THR A 119 -17.92 26.16 -31.20
CA THR A 119 -17.33 26.00 -32.54
C THR A 119 -16.94 24.55 -32.85
N SER A 120 -17.93 23.74 -33.18
CA SER A 120 -17.97 22.64 -34.15
C SER A 120 -19.34 21.97 -33.86
N ASP A 121 -20.31 21.89 -34.76
CA ASP A 121 -20.27 21.32 -36.10
C ASP A 121 -21.44 21.84 -36.93
N VAL A 122 -21.28 21.86 -38.26
CA VAL A 122 -22.40 21.82 -39.19
C VAL A 122 -22.12 20.74 -40.24
N TYR A 123 -23.14 19.91 -40.50
CA TYR A 123 -23.35 18.91 -41.59
C TYR A 123 -22.58 17.58 -41.45
N ASP A 124 -23.11 16.38 -41.70
CA ASP A 124 -24.44 15.84 -42.06
C ASP A 124 -24.35 14.28 -42.12
N GLU A 125 -25.49 13.59 -42.09
CA GLU A 125 -25.77 12.17 -42.49
C GLU A 125 -25.10 11.02 -41.69
N SER A 126 -25.74 9.88 -41.34
CA SER A 126 -27.04 9.28 -41.68
C SER A 126 -27.31 7.99 -40.84
N ILE A 127 -28.61 7.71 -40.57
CA ILE A 127 -29.33 6.40 -40.47
C ILE A 127 -28.90 5.41 -39.34
N SER A 128 -29.64 5.23 -38.23
CA SER A 128 -30.98 4.61 -37.99
C SER A 128 -30.98 3.07 -37.86
N SER A 129 -31.46 2.56 -36.70
CA SER A 129 -32.42 1.45 -36.52
C SER A 129 -32.49 0.96 -35.06
N ASP A 130 -33.50 1.39 -34.30
CA ASP A 130 -34.53 0.65 -33.51
C ASP A 130 -34.26 -0.84 -33.11
N ASP A 131 -34.69 -1.43 -31.97
CA ASP A 131 -35.69 -1.05 -30.96
C ASP A 131 -35.69 -2.03 -29.73
N GLU A 132 -36.23 -1.55 -28.59
CA GLU A 132 -37.13 -2.21 -27.58
C GLU A 132 -36.72 -3.54 -26.84
N LYS A 133 -37.03 -3.89 -25.57
CA LYS A 133 -37.67 -3.29 -24.36
C LYS A 133 -37.84 -4.35 -23.23
N PHE A 134 -38.20 -3.85 -22.04
CA PHE A 134 -38.91 -4.49 -20.89
C PHE A 134 -38.15 -5.48 -19.94
N GLU A 135 -37.93 -5.12 -18.65
CA GLU A 135 -38.81 -5.21 -17.45
C GLU A 135 -39.04 -6.66 -16.95
N ARG A 136 -39.16 -7.03 -15.65
CA ARG A 136 -39.44 -6.35 -14.37
C ARG A 136 -39.16 -7.34 -13.20
N ASN A 137 -38.84 -6.80 -12.03
CA ASN A 137 -39.28 -7.16 -10.65
C ASN A 137 -38.84 -8.48 -9.96
N PHE A 138 -38.13 -8.37 -8.80
CA PHE A 138 -38.57 -8.52 -7.37
C PHE A 138 -39.00 -9.95 -7.03
N ASP A 139 -38.73 -10.58 -5.89
CA ASP A 139 -38.06 -10.30 -4.61
C ASP A 139 -37.98 -11.69 -3.93
N TYR A 140 -36.94 -12.03 -3.17
CA TYR A 140 -37.12 -12.52 -1.79
C TYR A 140 -35.79 -12.78 -1.07
N GLN A 141 -35.85 -12.44 0.20
CA GLN A 141 -34.83 -12.43 1.24
C GLN A 141 -34.23 -13.82 1.53
N SER A 142 -32.98 -13.87 2.03
CA SER A 142 -32.74 -14.08 3.47
C SER A 142 -31.25 -14.24 3.81
N GLU A 143 -30.91 -13.72 4.97
CA GLU A 143 -29.61 -13.55 5.64
C GLU A 143 -28.87 -14.89 5.91
N ARG A 144 -27.53 -14.95 5.81
CA ARG A 144 -26.52 -14.77 6.91
C ARG A 144 -26.79 -15.74 8.10
N SER A 145 -25.88 -16.49 8.73
CA SER A 145 -24.43 -16.35 8.96
C SER A 145 -23.87 -17.63 9.63
N THR A 146 -22.65 -18.02 9.24
CA THR A 146 -21.49 -18.48 10.06
C THR A 146 -21.61 -19.15 11.45
N SER A 147 -20.87 -20.28 11.58
CA SER A 147 -19.85 -20.63 12.62
C SER A 147 -20.35 -20.89 14.06
N SER A 148 -19.88 -21.83 14.89
CA SER A 148 -18.86 -22.89 14.89
C SER A 148 -18.98 -23.67 16.22
N GLU A 149 -18.73 -24.99 16.19
CA GLU A 149 -18.05 -25.85 17.19
C GLU A 149 -18.42 -25.92 18.71
N PHE A 150 -18.81 -27.15 19.14
CA PHE A 150 -18.36 -28.00 20.29
C PHE A 150 -18.40 -27.45 21.76
N ILE A 151 -18.75 -28.15 22.87
CA ILE A 151 -19.03 -29.57 23.27
C ILE A 151 -19.65 -29.61 24.72
N ARG A 152 -20.63 -30.51 24.95
CA ARG A 152 -21.04 -31.35 26.15
C ARG A 152 -21.16 -30.72 27.56
N LYS A 153 -22.08 -31.12 28.48
CA LYS A 153 -22.68 -32.44 28.80
C LYS A 153 -23.86 -32.32 29.82
N ASN A 154 -24.90 -33.16 29.64
CA ASN A 154 -25.84 -33.84 30.56
C ASN A 154 -26.70 -33.13 31.65
N GLY A 155 -27.99 -33.49 31.69
CA GLY A 155 -28.83 -33.57 32.92
C GLY A 155 -30.33 -33.31 32.71
N ASP A 156 -31.15 -34.29 33.09
CA ASP A 156 -32.61 -34.50 33.00
C ASP A 156 -33.66 -33.40 33.30
N ASP A 157 -34.86 -33.70 32.79
CA ASP A 157 -36.24 -33.44 33.26
C ASP A 157 -37.00 -32.11 32.99
N SER A 158 -38.27 -32.31 32.65
CA SER A 158 -39.27 -31.35 32.12
C SER A 158 -40.10 -30.64 33.22
N PRO A 159 -41.22 -29.94 32.92
CA PRO A 159 -41.33 -28.54 32.48
C PRO A 159 -42.16 -27.68 33.48
N ILE A 160 -42.17 -26.34 33.40
CA ILE A 160 -43.31 -25.50 33.84
C ILE A 160 -43.23 -24.06 33.25
N ILE A 161 -44.43 -23.59 32.90
CA ILE A 161 -44.87 -22.34 32.26
C ILE A 161 -44.53 -21.06 33.05
N GLY A 162 -44.18 -19.97 32.34
CA GLY A 162 -44.17 -18.61 32.93
C GLY A 162 -43.80 -17.49 31.97
N LYS A 163 -44.80 -16.69 31.55
CA LYS A 163 -44.69 -15.49 30.69
C LYS A 163 -43.88 -14.35 31.35
N ARG A 164 -43.06 -13.60 30.57
CA ARG A 164 -42.93 -12.11 30.57
C ARG A 164 -41.80 -11.60 29.63
N PRO A 165 -41.82 -10.31 29.18
CA PRO A 165 -41.27 -9.88 27.90
C PRO A 165 -39.79 -9.46 27.97
N PHE A 166 -39.04 -9.79 26.92
CA PHE A 166 -37.63 -9.40 26.75
C PHE A 166 -37.51 -7.99 26.15
N SER A 167 -36.85 -7.10 26.90
CA SER A 167 -36.20 -5.89 26.41
C SER A 167 -34.86 -6.29 25.79
N ASN A 168 -34.73 -6.22 24.46
CA ASN A 168 -33.46 -6.45 23.79
C ASN A 168 -32.81 -5.11 23.41
N LYS A 169 -31.83 -4.71 24.23
CA LYS A 169 -30.75 -3.82 23.81
C LYS A 169 -29.85 -4.57 22.83
N VAL A 170 -29.84 -4.18 21.56
CA VAL A 170 -28.88 -4.68 20.57
C VAL A 170 -27.69 -3.72 20.50
N GLY A 171 -26.50 -4.30 20.68
CA GLY A 171 -25.20 -3.63 20.73
C GLY A 171 -24.72 -3.06 19.40
N TRP A 172 -23.88 -2.04 19.51
CA TRP A 172 -23.28 -1.28 18.42
C TRP A 172 -22.35 -2.11 17.52
N GLY A 173 -22.82 -2.41 16.31
CA GLY A 173 -21.99 -2.82 15.18
C GLY A 173 -21.57 -1.62 14.32
N ARG A 174 -20.26 -1.51 14.07
CA ARG A 174 -19.57 -0.71 13.03
C ARG A 174 -20.37 0.43 12.36
N ARG A 175 -20.25 1.64 12.92
CA ARG A 175 -20.56 2.87 12.18
C ARG A 175 -19.47 3.11 11.13
N HIS A 176 -19.66 2.65 9.90
CA HIS A 176 -19.17 3.44 8.78
C HIS A 176 -19.83 4.81 8.94
N SER A 177 -19.02 5.85 9.18
CA SER A 177 -19.57 7.18 9.40
C SER A 177 -20.39 7.58 8.17
N MET A 178 -21.71 7.62 8.34
CA MET A 178 -22.70 8.19 7.40
C MET A 178 -22.37 9.65 7.00
N SER A 179 -21.31 10.24 7.56
CA SER A 179 -20.79 11.55 7.15
C SER A 179 -20.21 11.57 5.73
N GLN A 180 -19.74 10.44 5.18
CA GLN A 180 -19.16 10.39 3.82
C GLN A 180 -20.22 10.47 2.71
N LEU A 181 -21.49 10.19 3.02
CA LEU A 181 -22.61 10.27 2.06
C LEU A 181 -23.22 11.68 1.96
N ARG A 182 -22.70 12.67 2.71
CA ARG A 182 -23.14 14.08 2.68
C ARG A 182 -22.11 15.02 2.05
N ASP A 183 -21.08 14.46 1.41
CA ASP A 183 -20.06 15.24 0.72
C ASP A 183 -20.54 15.51 -0.71
N VAL A 184 -20.90 16.76 -0.99
CA VAL A 184 -21.23 17.18 -2.37
C VAL A 184 -19.93 17.53 -3.08
N PRO A 185 -19.65 16.91 -4.25
CA PRO A 185 -18.51 17.30 -5.06
C PRO A 185 -18.59 18.78 -5.40
N ARG A 186 -17.57 19.53 -5.02
CA ARG A 186 -17.42 20.95 -5.39
C ARG A 186 -16.32 21.16 -6.43
N ALA A 187 -15.56 20.10 -6.70
CA ALA A 187 -14.55 20.07 -7.75
C ALA A 187 -15.05 19.26 -8.95
N PHE A 188 -14.31 19.36 -10.06
CA PHE A 188 -14.64 18.72 -11.32
C PHE A 188 -14.76 17.19 -11.21
N TRP A 189 -13.86 16.56 -10.44
CA TRP A 189 -13.88 15.11 -10.24
C TRP A 189 -14.55 14.70 -8.91
N PRO A 190 -15.12 13.50 -8.82
CA PRO A 190 -15.56 12.93 -7.55
C PRO A 190 -14.42 12.84 -6.52
N ASN A 191 -14.75 12.94 -5.21
CA ASN A 191 -13.77 12.87 -4.11
C ASN A 191 -12.83 11.66 -4.19
N TRP A 192 -13.37 10.50 -4.58
CA TRP A 192 -12.59 9.27 -4.65
C TRP A 192 -11.41 9.38 -5.63
N VAL A 193 -11.54 10.18 -6.70
CA VAL A 193 -10.46 10.41 -7.68
C VAL A 193 -9.29 11.15 -7.01
N TYR A 194 -9.56 12.22 -6.27
CA TYR A 194 -8.52 12.96 -5.55
C TYR A 194 -7.85 12.09 -4.48
N ARG A 195 -8.64 11.27 -3.77
CA ARG A 195 -8.12 10.34 -2.76
C ARG A 195 -7.21 9.26 -3.35
N MET A 196 -7.31 8.94 -4.64
CA MET A 196 -6.38 8.02 -5.31
C MET A 196 -4.98 8.59 -5.48
N TYR A 197 -4.79 9.91 -5.33
CA TYR A 197 -3.50 10.59 -5.45
C TYR A 197 -3.10 11.34 -4.17
N ASP A 198 -3.91 11.28 -3.13
CA ASP A 198 -3.61 11.85 -1.82
C ASP A 198 -2.56 11.00 -1.10
N SER A 199 -1.35 11.54 -0.92
CA SER A 199 -0.21 10.78 -0.37
C SER A 199 -0.49 10.26 1.04
N TYR A 200 -1.28 10.96 1.85
CA TYR A 200 -1.57 10.57 3.23
C TYR A 200 -2.62 9.45 3.32
N SER A 201 -3.59 9.47 2.41
CA SER A 201 -4.58 8.40 2.24
C SER A 201 -3.91 7.13 1.71
N LEU A 202 -3.02 7.28 0.73
CA LEU A 202 -2.19 6.20 0.20
C LEU A 202 -1.24 5.65 1.26
N ALA A 203 -0.56 6.50 2.03
CA ALA A 203 0.32 6.10 3.13
C ALA A 203 -0.41 5.25 4.18
N ARG A 204 -1.63 5.65 4.56
CA ARG A 204 -2.47 4.84 5.48
C ARG A 204 -2.86 3.51 4.85
N LYS A 205 -3.32 3.52 3.59
CA LYS A 205 -3.68 2.29 2.87
C LYS A 205 -2.49 1.32 2.80
N LEU A 206 -1.30 1.83 2.49
CA LEU A 206 -0.07 1.04 2.42
C LEU A 206 0.31 0.47 3.80
N ALA A 207 0.26 1.28 4.86
CA ALA A 207 0.54 0.80 6.22
C ALA A 207 -0.45 -0.30 6.66
N ASP A 208 -1.73 -0.16 6.34
CA ASP A 208 -2.74 -1.18 6.61
C ASP A 208 -2.46 -2.49 5.84
N ARG A 209 -2.06 -2.39 4.57
CA ARG A 209 -1.66 -3.54 3.76
C ARG A 209 -0.38 -4.20 4.26
N TRP A 210 0.62 -3.41 4.63
CA TRP A 210 1.86 -3.90 5.24
C TRP A 210 1.55 -4.70 6.51
N LYS A 211 0.67 -4.18 7.37
CA LYS A 211 0.22 -4.89 8.56
C LYS A 211 -0.50 -6.20 8.25
N GLN A 212 -1.23 -6.29 7.13
CA GLN A 212 -1.90 -7.53 6.72
C GLN A 212 -0.92 -8.57 6.16
N VAL A 213 0.11 -8.13 5.42
CA VAL A 213 1.06 -9.02 4.75
C VAL A 213 2.20 -9.43 5.68
N VAL A 214 2.82 -8.47 6.37
CA VAL A 214 4.05 -8.66 7.15
C VAL A 214 3.77 -8.75 8.66
N LYS A 215 2.63 -8.23 9.13
CA LYS A 215 2.18 -8.18 10.54
C LYS A 215 2.97 -7.22 11.43
N ALA A 216 4.29 -7.27 11.42
CA ALA A 216 5.17 -6.41 12.23
C ALA A 216 6.47 -6.06 11.47
N PRO A 217 7.12 -4.92 11.73
CA PRO A 217 6.73 -3.84 12.65
C PRO A 217 5.50 -3.06 12.14
N SER A 218 4.85 -2.33 13.05
CA SER A 218 3.79 -1.39 12.66
C SER A 218 4.39 -0.14 12.03
N MET A 219 3.73 0.37 10.98
CA MET A 219 4.15 1.58 10.27
C MET A 219 3.38 2.84 10.70
N ASP A 220 2.60 2.77 11.78
CA ASP A 220 1.71 3.85 12.23
C ASP A 220 2.44 5.18 12.47
N SER A 221 3.70 5.13 12.94
CA SER A 221 4.52 6.31 13.20
C SER A 221 4.93 7.07 11.93
N LEU A 222 4.91 6.40 10.78
CA LEU A 222 5.34 6.94 9.48
C LEU A 222 4.18 7.36 8.59
N VAL A 223 2.92 7.02 8.92
CA VAL A 223 1.74 7.38 8.10
C VAL A 223 1.59 8.89 7.86
N MET A 224 2.10 9.71 8.79
CA MET A 224 2.08 11.18 8.66
C MET A 224 3.27 11.76 7.87
N LYS A 225 4.17 10.91 7.38
CA LYS A 225 5.35 11.27 6.57
C LYS A 225 5.40 10.37 5.33
N PRO A 226 4.51 10.59 4.34
CA PRO A 226 4.35 9.68 3.20
C PRO A 226 5.63 9.49 2.37
N ASP A 227 6.43 10.55 2.27
CA ASP A 227 7.75 10.58 1.65
C ASP A 227 8.69 9.55 2.31
N LEU A 228 8.83 9.60 3.64
CA LEU A 228 9.67 8.68 4.39
C LEU A 228 9.10 7.26 4.44
N LEU A 229 7.78 7.14 4.57
CA LEU A 229 7.09 5.85 4.62
C LEU A 229 7.36 5.05 3.35
N SER A 230 7.26 5.69 2.18
CA SER A 230 7.42 5.03 0.88
C SER A 230 8.78 4.32 0.79
N PHE A 231 9.87 5.08 0.92
CA PHE A 231 11.22 4.52 0.93
C PHE A 231 11.46 3.49 2.03
N HIS A 232 10.89 3.71 3.22
CA HIS A 232 11.06 2.77 4.32
C HIS A 232 10.43 1.41 3.98
N ILE A 233 9.19 1.39 3.51
CA ILE A 233 8.51 0.16 3.09
C ILE A 233 9.21 -0.46 1.88
N ALA A 234 9.51 0.33 0.84
CA ALA A 234 10.22 -0.14 -0.34
C ALA A 234 11.52 -0.89 0.03
N SER A 235 12.31 -0.37 0.98
CA SER A 235 13.57 -0.99 1.44
C SER A 235 13.38 -2.35 2.13
N LYS A 236 12.17 -2.66 2.60
CA LYS A 236 11.84 -3.89 3.32
C LYS A 236 10.95 -4.83 2.52
N MET A 237 10.48 -4.40 1.35
CA MET A 237 9.60 -5.21 0.50
C MET A 237 10.36 -6.35 -0.19
N PRO A 238 9.79 -7.57 -0.21
CA PRO A 238 10.36 -8.75 -0.87
C PRO A 238 10.12 -8.73 -2.39
N ILE A 239 10.62 -7.70 -3.08
CA ILE A 239 10.45 -7.50 -4.52
C ILE A 239 11.74 -7.81 -5.30
N SER A 240 11.61 -8.01 -6.60
CA SER A 240 12.76 -8.19 -7.50
C SER A 240 13.63 -6.93 -7.57
N GLU A 241 14.91 -7.11 -7.96
CA GLU A 241 15.84 -6.00 -8.18
C GLU A 241 15.31 -5.01 -9.24
N SER A 242 14.61 -5.49 -10.28
CA SER A 242 14.00 -4.64 -11.30
C SER A 242 12.86 -3.79 -10.74
N ALA A 243 11.96 -4.39 -9.94
CA ALA A 243 10.88 -3.65 -9.29
C ALA A 243 11.43 -2.66 -8.24
N ARG A 244 12.51 -3.02 -7.54
CA ARG A 244 13.21 -2.11 -6.62
C ARG A 244 13.79 -0.91 -7.37
N GLN A 245 14.40 -1.14 -8.53
CA GLN A 245 14.92 -0.08 -9.38
C GLN A 245 13.79 0.80 -9.94
N GLU A 246 12.66 0.20 -10.33
CA GLU A 246 11.46 0.93 -10.77
C GLU A 246 10.95 1.87 -9.65
N LEU A 247 10.84 1.40 -8.40
CA LEU A 247 10.45 2.25 -7.27
C LEU A 247 11.43 3.41 -7.02
N LEU A 248 12.73 3.20 -7.27
CA LEU A 248 13.74 4.26 -7.18
C LEU A 248 13.64 5.26 -8.34
N GLU A 249 13.15 4.83 -9.51
CA GLU A 249 12.94 5.67 -10.71
C GLU A 249 11.71 6.56 -10.61
N ILE A 250 10.69 6.15 -9.86
CA ILE A 250 9.47 6.93 -9.70
C ILE A 250 9.76 8.25 -8.97
N ASP A 251 9.55 9.34 -9.70
CA ASP A 251 9.48 10.69 -9.14
C ASP A 251 8.02 10.96 -8.70
N GLY A 252 7.84 11.34 -7.44
CA GLY A 252 6.53 11.62 -6.86
C GLY A 252 6.08 10.61 -5.80
N THR A 253 5.86 11.10 -4.59
CA THR A 253 5.50 10.29 -3.42
C THR A 253 4.20 9.52 -3.63
N SER A 254 3.18 10.14 -4.23
CA SER A 254 1.89 9.47 -4.50
C SER A 254 2.00 8.33 -5.52
N TYR A 255 2.82 8.49 -6.56
CA TYR A 255 3.02 7.46 -7.57
C TYR A 255 3.79 6.27 -6.99
N ARG A 256 4.84 6.56 -6.22
CA ARG A 256 5.65 5.54 -5.53
C ARG A 256 4.80 4.72 -4.55
N LEU A 257 3.99 5.38 -3.71
CA LEU A 257 3.07 4.70 -2.79
C LEU A 257 2.05 3.82 -3.51
N ARG A 258 1.52 4.26 -4.66
CA ARG A 258 0.57 3.44 -5.44
C ARG A 258 1.24 2.18 -5.98
N ARG A 259 2.45 2.32 -6.52
CA ARG A 259 3.21 1.18 -7.03
C ARG A 259 3.60 0.20 -5.92
N GLU A 260 3.99 0.71 -4.76
CA GLU A 260 4.24 -0.12 -3.57
C GLU A 260 3.00 -0.91 -3.14
N ILE A 261 1.81 -0.28 -3.15
CA ILE A 261 0.56 -0.98 -2.83
C ILE A 261 0.29 -2.09 -3.84
N GLU A 262 0.44 -1.80 -5.14
CA GLU A 262 0.24 -2.79 -6.20
C GLU A 262 1.18 -3.99 -6.05
N LEU A 263 2.48 -3.74 -5.90
CA LEU A 263 3.49 -4.77 -5.70
C LEU A 263 3.22 -5.61 -4.45
N LEU A 264 2.74 -4.98 -3.37
CA LEU A 264 2.42 -5.67 -2.13
C LEU A 264 1.12 -6.50 -2.24
N GLU A 265 0.16 -6.05 -3.04
CA GLU A 265 -1.11 -6.76 -3.31
C GLU A 265 -0.91 -7.92 -4.30
N SER A 266 0.04 -7.82 -5.23
CA SER A 266 0.32 -8.84 -6.23
C SER A 266 1.28 -9.94 -5.72
N PHE A 267 2.17 -9.62 -4.78
CA PHE A 267 3.16 -10.55 -4.24
C PHE A 267 2.52 -11.70 -3.45
N ASP A 268 2.66 -12.94 -3.94
CA ASP A 268 2.19 -14.15 -3.24
C ASP A 268 3.20 -15.29 -3.19
N LYS A 269 3.96 -15.54 -4.27
CA LYS A 269 4.82 -16.73 -4.39
C LYS A 269 6.23 -16.34 -4.79
N MET A 270 7.20 -16.95 -4.11
CA MET A 270 8.61 -16.82 -4.42
C MET A 270 9.10 -18.09 -5.11
N ARG A 271 9.76 -17.93 -6.24
CA ARG A 271 10.33 -19.02 -7.04
C ARG A 271 11.83 -18.86 -7.19
N CYS A 272 12.54 -19.96 -7.33
CA CYS A 272 13.97 -19.93 -7.64
C CYS A 272 14.20 -19.20 -8.97
N LYS A 273 15.06 -18.18 -8.96
CA LYS A 273 15.41 -17.39 -10.14
C LYS A 273 15.94 -18.24 -11.30
N THR A 274 16.66 -19.32 -10.97
CA THR A 274 17.31 -20.21 -11.96
C THR A 274 16.34 -21.20 -12.59
N CYS A 275 15.55 -21.92 -11.79
CA CYS A 275 14.75 -23.07 -12.27
C CYS A 275 13.24 -22.94 -12.02
N GLN A 276 12.77 -21.79 -11.51
CA GLN A 276 11.36 -21.49 -11.27
C GLN A 276 10.63 -22.40 -10.26
N THR A 277 11.37 -23.27 -9.57
CA THR A 277 10.84 -24.11 -8.49
C THR A 277 10.28 -23.22 -7.37
N LEU A 278 9.06 -23.54 -6.89
CA LEU A 278 8.43 -22.81 -5.80
C LEU A 278 9.26 -22.95 -4.52
N VAL A 279 9.72 -21.82 -3.99
CA VAL A 279 10.53 -21.73 -2.76
C VAL A 279 9.64 -21.48 -1.55
N ALA A 280 8.73 -20.54 -1.61
CA ALA A 280 7.86 -20.19 -0.47
C ALA A 280 6.66 -19.33 -0.91
N LYS A 281 5.71 -19.11 -0.01
CA LYS A 281 4.63 -18.13 -0.15
C LYS A 281 4.84 -16.94 0.76
N ARG A 282 4.14 -15.83 0.49
CA ARG A 282 4.11 -14.65 1.37
C ARG A 282 3.68 -15.01 2.80
N SER A 283 2.80 -16.01 2.96
CA SER A 283 2.32 -16.49 4.26
C SER A 283 3.41 -17.16 5.09
N ASP A 284 4.50 -17.59 4.46
CA ASP A 284 5.64 -18.21 5.12
C ASP A 284 6.67 -17.18 5.62
N MET A 285 6.45 -15.88 5.35
CA MET A 285 7.33 -14.82 5.86
C MET A 285 7.33 -14.78 7.39
N LEU A 286 8.53 -14.62 7.93
CA LEU A 286 8.82 -14.51 9.33
C LEU A 286 9.59 -13.22 9.57
N VAL A 287 9.29 -12.53 10.67
CA VAL A 287 10.00 -11.30 11.05
C VAL A 287 10.93 -11.63 12.20
N MET A 288 12.24 -11.69 11.90
CA MET A 288 13.30 -11.95 12.90
C MET A 288 14.02 -10.67 13.36
N SER A 289 13.77 -9.55 12.68
CA SER A 289 14.37 -8.24 12.98
C SER A 289 13.29 -7.19 13.22
N SER A 290 13.59 -6.18 14.04
CA SER A 290 12.71 -5.02 14.24
C SER A 290 12.43 -4.26 12.94
N ASP A 291 13.29 -4.45 11.95
CA ASP A 291 13.26 -3.81 10.64
C ASP A 291 12.31 -4.49 9.64
N GLY A 292 11.76 -5.66 9.98
CA GLY A 292 10.90 -6.44 9.10
C GLY A 292 11.54 -7.76 8.63
N PRO A 293 10.94 -8.42 7.62
CA PRO A 293 11.32 -9.76 7.17
C PRO A 293 12.54 -9.76 6.24
N LEU A 294 12.95 -8.61 5.72
CA LEU A 294 14.08 -8.43 4.81
C LEU A 294 15.15 -7.56 5.49
N GLY A 295 16.40 -8.02 5.48
CA GLY A 295 17.55 -7.30 6.02
C GLY A 295 18.79 -7.46 5.15
N ALA A 296 19.71 -6.49 5.21
CA ALA A 296 21.00 -6.56 4.54
C ALA A 296 22.07 -6.96 5.56
N TYR A 297 22.81 -8.03 5.26
CA TYR A 297 23.79 -8.63 6.16
C TYR A 297 25.12 -8.84 5.45
N ALA A 298 26.21 -8.38 6.06
CA ALA A 298 27.56 -8.60 5.54
C ALA A 298 28.14 -9.92 6.08
N ASN A 299 28.75 -10.71 5.21
CA ASN A 299 29.53 -11.87 5.63
C ASN A 299 30.99 -11.46 5.96
N PRO A 300 31.79 -12.35 6.57
CA PRO A 300 33.18 -12.04 6.96
C PRO A 300 34.10 -11.66 5.80
N HIS A 301 33.74 -12.01 4.57
CA HIS A 301 34.48 -11.68 3.36
C HIS A 301 34.02 -10.36 2.72
N GLY A 302 33.12 -9.61 3.37
CA GLY A 302 32.65 -8.31 2.91
C GLY A 302 31.49 -8.36 1.91
N PHE A 303 30.95 -9.54 1.58
CA PHE A 303 29.77 -9.63 0.70
C PHE A 303 28.50 -9.31 1.48
N VAL A 304 27.70 -8.38 0.94
CA VAL A 304 26.40 -8.01 1.49
C VAL A 304 25.32 -8.86 0.82
N HIS A 305 24.48 -9.47 1.65
CA HIS A 305 23.34 -10.26 1.22
C HIS A 305 22.06 -9.62 1.75
N GLU A 306 21.12 -9.32 0.86
CA GLU A 306 19.73 -9.08 1.23
C GLU A 306 19.05 -10.43 1.51
N VAL A 307 18.64 -10.64 2.76
CA VAL A 307 18.15 -11.91 3.27
C VAL A 307 16.74 -11.75 3.79
N MET A 308 15.83 -12.54 3.23
CA MET A 308 14.45 -12.65 3.66
C MET A 308 14.29 -13.83 4.61
N THR A 309 13.66 -13.60 5.76
CA THR A 309 13.41 -14.65 6.75
C THR A 309 12.06 -15.33 6.54
N LEU A 310 12.06 -16.66 6.49
CA LEU A 310 10.89 -17.49 6.23
C LEU A 310 10.78 -18.61 7.27
N ILE A 311 9.57 -18.92 7.71
CA ILE A 311 9.34 -20.04 8.64
C ILE A 311 9.38 -21.39 7.91
N LYS A 312 9.04 -21.41 6.62
CA LYS A 312 8.94 -22.62 5.80
C LYS A 312 9.43 -22.34 4.38
N THR A 313 10.04 -23.34 3.76
CA THR A 313 10.40 -23.37 2.34
C THR A 313 10.02 -24.72 1.72
N ASN A 314 9.87 -24.74 0.41
CA ASN A 314 9.66 -25.92 -0.42
C ASN A 314 10.84 -26.05 -1.39
N GLY A 315 11.24 -27.28 -1.72
CA GLY A 315 12.29 -27.51 -2.72
C GLY A 315 13.68 -26.99 -2.35
N ILE A 316 13.94 -26.75 -1.06
CA ILE A 316 15.25 -26.32 -0.52
C ILE A 316 15.80 -27.41 0.40
N ALA A 317 17.03 -27.85 0.14
CA ALA A 317 17.78 -28.78 0.98
C ALA A 317 18.79 -28.04 1.86
N VAL A 318 19.15 -28.66 2.98
CA VAL A 318 20.21 -28.18 3.87
C VAL A 318 21.49 -28.95 3.57
N ALA A 319 22.56 -28.22 3.27
CA ALA A 319 23.88 -28.77 2.99
C ALA A 319 24.86 -28.43 4.13
N GLY A 320 25.64 -29.43 4.54
CA GLY A 320 26.66 -29.29 5.57
C GLY A 320 26.13 -29.36 7.01
N ARG A 321 27.04 -29.14 7.96
CA ARG A 321 26.72 -29.13 9.40
C ARG A 321 26.43 -27.69 9.87
N PRO A 322 25.60 -27.50 10.92
CA PRO A 322 25.36 -26.18 11.48
C PRO A 322 26.62 -25.54 12.08
N VAL A 323 26.86 -24.28 11.71
CA VAL A 323 27.99 -23.44 12.15
C VAL A 323 27.46 -22.26 12.96
N LYS A 324 28.10 -21.96 14.10
CA LYS A 324 27.71 -20.81 14.96
C LYS A 324 28.45 -19.52 14.62
N GLU A 325 29.65 -19.66 14.07
CA GLU A 325 30.55 -18.56 13.74
C GLU A 325 29.88 -17.61 12.74
N PHE A 326 29.99 -16.30 12.98
CA PHE A 326 29.47 -15.25 12.11
C PHE A 326 27.96 -15.34 11.81
N SER A 327 27.18 -15.98 12.68
CA SER A 327 25.73 -15.98 12.55
C SER A 327 25.14 -14.58 12.72
N TRP A 328 24.30 -14.16 11.77
CA TRP A 328 23.59 -12.88 11.83
C TRP A 328 22.45 -12.87 12.84
N PHE A 329 22.01 -14.03 13.31
CA PHE A 329 20.92 -14.18 14.26
C PHE A 329 21.47 -14.80 15.55
N PRO A 330 21.73 -13.99 16.59
CA PRO A 330 22.28 -14.48 17.85
C PRO A 330 21.45 -15.64 18.43
N GLY A 331 22.13 -16.69 18.87
CA GLY A 331 21.48 -17.92 19.37
C GLY A 331 21.04 -18.92 18.30
N TYR A 332 21.38 -18.67 17.03
CA TYR A 332 21.18 -19.63 15.93
C TYR A 332 22.51 -20.02 15.29
N ALA A 333 22.63 -21.30 14.94
CA ALA A 333 23.64 -21.80 14.01
C ALA A 333 23.06 -21.83 12.59
N TRP A 334 23.89 -21.65 11.57
CA TRP A 334 23.48 -21.66 10.17
C TRP A 334 24.07 -22.83 9.39
N SER A 335 23.35 -23.33 8.40
CA SER A 335 23.82 -24.30 7.40
C SER A 335 23.49 -23.78 6.01
N ILE A 336 24.22 -24.20 4.98
CA ILE A 336 23.95 -23.75 3.61
C ILE A 336 22.59 -24.31 3.17
N ALA A 337 21.80 -23.50 2.48
CA ALA A 337 20.52 -23.91 1.91
C ALA A 337 20.60 -23.84 0.38
N GLU A 338 20.26 -24.94 -0.31
CA GLU A 338 20.40 -25.10 -1.75
C GLU A 338 19.07 -25.52 -2.40
N CYS A 339 18.81 -25.05 -3.62
CA CYS A 339 17.66 -25.50 -4.38
C CYS A 339 17.86 -26.95 -4.82
N ILE A 340 16.92 -27.83 -4.46
CA ILE A 340 16.99 -29.26 -4.79
C ILE A 340 17.01 -29.49 -6.32
N ALA A 341 16.31 -28.64 -7.07
CA ALA A 341 16.14 -28.82 -8.50
C ALA A 341 17.35 -28.38 -9.34
N CYS A 342 18.09 -27.35 -8.91
CA CYS A 342 19.20 -26.80 -9.71
C CYS A 342 20.54 -26.69 -8.96
N GLY A 343 20.59 -27.08 -7.69
CA GLY A 343 21.80 -26.99 -6.86
C GLY A 343 22.23 -25.57 -6.50
N MET A 344 21.50 -24.53 -6.93
CA MET A 344 21.87 -23.15 -6.62
C MET A 344 21.79 -22.90 -5.13
N GLN A 345 22.83 -22.30 -4.53
CA GLN A 345 22.76 -21.83 -3.15
C GLN A 345 21.67 -20.76 -3.06
N MET A 346 20.67 -20.98 -2.23
CA MET A 346 19.54 -20.06 -2.05
C MET A 346 19.71 -19.18 -0.83
N GLY A 347 20.45 -19.65 0.17
CA GLY A 347 20.71 -18.89 1.40
C GLY A 347 21.16 -19.82 2.52
N TRP A 348 20.51 -19.73 3.66
CA TRP A 348 20.89 -20.45 4.88
C TRP A 348 19.69 -20.97 5.67
N TYR A 349 19.88 -22.13 6.31
CA TYR A 349 18.99 -22.67 7.32
C TYR A 349 19.50 -22.32 8.70
N PHE A 350 18.69 -21.67 9.52
CA PHE A 350 19.04 -21.26 10.88
C PHE A 350 18.37 -22.17 11.90
N SER A 351 19.15 -22.84 12.74
CA SER A 351 18.68 -23.73 13.82
C SER A 351 19.08 -23.18 15.19
N ALA A 352 18.13 -23.11 16.12
CA ALA A 352 18.36 -22.60 17.46
C ALA A 352 19.41 -23.44 18.20
N THR A 353 20.33 -22.77 18.91
CA THR A 353 21.34 -23.46 19.73
C THR A 353 20.78 -23.91 21.09
N HIS A 354 19.59 -23.45 21.46
CA HIS A 354 18.92 -23.74 22.72
C HIS A 354 17.45 -24.12 22.54
N LYS A 355 16.98 -25.11 23.31
CA LYS A 355 15.61 -25.66 23.25
C LYS A 355 14.49 -24.67 23.60
N LYS A 356 14.80 -23.59 24.33
CA LYS A 356 13.81 -22.59 24.75
C LYS A 356 13.55 -21.50 23.71
N MET A 357 14.43 -21.36 22.72
CA MET A 357 14.31 -20.30 21.70
C MET A 357 13.15 -20.58 20.74
N ARG A 358 12.54 -19.51 20.23
CA ARG A 358 11.50 -19.61 19.21
C ARG A 358 11.75 -18.57 18.11
N PRO A 359 11.59 -18.95 16.84
CA PRO A 359 11.32 -20.32 16.37
C PRO A 359 12.51 -21.26 16.62
N GLN A 360 12.28 -22.58 16.59
CA GLN A 360 13.38 -23.56 16.74
C GLN A 360 14.27 -23.59 15.49
N ALA A 361 13.69 -23.29 14.33
CA ALA A 361 14.44 -23.06 13.12
C ALA A 361 13.66 -22.16 12.16
N PHE A 362 14.37 -21.56 11.21
CA PHE A 362 13.82 -20.77 10.13
C PHE A 362 14.83 -20.71 8.98
N TRP A 363 14.46 -20.08 7.87
CA TRP A 363 15.28 -19.96 6.67
C TRP A 363 15.61 -18.49 6.41
N GLY A 364 16.83 -18.21 5.99
CA GLY A 364 17.21 -16.92 5.43
C GLY A 364 17.52 -17.12 3.94
N ILE A 365 16.62 -16.68 3.06
CA ILE A 365 16.76 -16.82 1.61
C ILE A 365 17.23 -15.50 1.00
N ARG A 366 18.21 -15.56 0.09
CA ARG A 366 18.74 -14.38 -0.60
C ARG A 366 17.71 -13.83 -1.57
N SER A 367 17.37 -12.54 -1.49
CA SER A 367 16.42 -11.89 -2.40
C SER A 367 16.83 -12.04 -3.86
N SER A 368 18.12 -11.93 -4.15
CA SER A 368 18.68 -12.04 -5.51
C SER A 368 18.54 -13.42 -6.16
N GLN A 369 18.19 -14.44 -5.37
CA GLN A 369 17.99 -15.82 -5.84
C GLN A 369 16.52 -16.19 -6.03
N VAL A 370 15.60 -15.29 -5.68
CA VAL A 370 14.17 -15.51 -5.87
C VAL A 370 13.57 -14.49 -6.83
N VAL A 371 12.49 -14.90 -7.49
CA VAL A 371 11.63 -14.03 -8.29
C VAL A 371 10.19 -14.20 -7.82
N ASP A 372 9.42 -13.13 -7.89
CA ASP A 372 7.97 -13.19 -7.74
C ASP A 372 7.35 -13.72 -9.05
N GLU A 373 6.20 -14.39 -8.96
CA GLU A 373 5.45 -14.92 -10.10
C GLU A 373 4.72 -13.79 -10.88
N THR A 374 4.72 -12.57 -10.35
CA THR A 374 4.11 -11.41 -11.00
C THR A 374 5.01 -10.89 -12.12
N LEU A 375 4.70 -11.38 -13.33
CA LEU A 375 5.05 -10.77 -14.61
C LEU A 375 4.36 -9.41 -14.76
#